data_AF-A0A453MP97-F1
#
_entry.id   AF-A0A453MP97-F1
#
_cell.length_a   1.000
_cell.length_b   1.000
_cell.length_c   1.000
_cell.angle_alpha   90.00
_cell.angle_beta   90.00
_cell.angle_gamma   90.00
#
_symmetry.space_group_name_H-M   'P 1'
#
loop_
_entity.id
_entity.type
_entity.pdbx_description
1 polymer ?
#
loop_
_entity_poly.entity_id
_entity_poly.type
_entity_poly.pdbx_seq_one_letter_code
_entity_poly.pdbx_strand_id
1 'polypeptide(L)' 'VLVNDNFRYGYNAATGKYEDLMAAGIIDPTKVVRCCLEHAASVAKTFITSDAVVVDIKESEQAPAANPMAGSGYGF' A
#
# COMPACT_ATOMS: atom_id res chain seq x y z
N VAL A 1 -16.26 -21.94 -6.55
CA VAL A 1 -15.12 -21.64 -7.46
C VAL A 1 -14.20 -22.84 -7.59
N LEU A 2 -13.52 -23.28 -6.52
CA LEU A 2 -12.54 -24.39 -6.59
C LEU A 2 -13.13 -25.80 -6.90
N VAL A 3 -14.46 -25.93 -6.89
CA VAL A 3 -15.19 -27.18 -7.21
C VAL A 3 -15.67 -27.21 -8.67
N ASN A 4 -15.56 -26.09 -9.39
CA ASN A 4 -15.97 -25.98 -10.79
C ASN A 4 -14.74 -26.04 -11.69
N ASP A 5 -14.69 -26.98 -12.63
CA ASP A 5 -13.55 -27.20 -13.53
C ASP A 5 -13.41 -26.12 -14.62
N ASN A 6 -14.41 -25.24 -14.77
CA ASN A 6 -14.34 -24.13 -15.71
C ASN A 6 -13.46 -22.99 -15.18
N PHE A 7 -12.28 -22.80 -15.77
CA PHE A 7 -11.34 -21.70 -15.48
C PHE A 7 -11.93 -20.29 -15.57
N ARG A 8 -13.04 -20.11 -16.30
CA ARG A 8 -13.71 -18.81 -16.48
C ARG A 8 -14.71 -18.50 -15.37
N TYR A 9 -15.04 -19.48 -14.54
CA TYR A 9 -16.02 -19.32 -13.47
C TYR A 9 -15.40 -18.63 -12.27
N GLY A 10 -15.94 -17.48 -11.90
CA GLY A 10 -15.42 -16.67 -10.80
C GLY A 10 -16.48 -15.80 -10.15
N TYR A 11 -16.06 -14.97 -9.21
CA TYR A 11 -16.94 -14.08 -8.46
C TYR A 11 -16.99 -12.70 -9.12
N ASN A 12 -18.18 -12.27 -9.53
CA ASN A 12 -18.42 -10.90 -9.98
C ASN A 12 -18.71 -10.02 -8.76
N ALA A 13 -17.74 -9.18 -8.39
CA ALA A 13 -17.87 -8.28 -7.25
C ALA A 13 -18.88 -7.13 -7.47
N ALA A 14 -19.20 -6.76 -8.71
CA ALA A 14 -20.17 -5.71 -9.01
C ALA A 14 -21.62 -6.17 -8.79
N THR A 15 -21.91 -7.46 -9.01
CA THR A 15 -23.26 -8.03 -8.87
C THR A 15 -23.40 -8.97 -7.67
N GLY A 16 -22.29 -9.37 -7.06
CA GLY A 16 -22.24 -10.31 -5.93
C GLY A 16 -22.54 -11.76 -6.30
N LYS A 17 -22.44 -12.13 -7.59
CA LYS A 17 -22.81 -13.47 -8.09
C LYS A 17 -21.59 -14.21 -8.64
N TYR A 18 -21.69 -15.54 -8.66
CA TYR A 18 -20.70 -16.38 -9.32
C TYR A 18 -21.15 -16.73 -10.73
N GLU A 19 -20.35 -16.38 -11.73
CA GLU A 19 -20.67 -16.51 -13.16
C GLU A 19 -19.40 -16.64 -14.02
N ASP A 20 -19.56 -16.78 -15.34
CA ASP A 20 -18.44 -16.73 -16.29
C ASP A 20 -17.96 -15.27 -16.43
N LEU A 21 -16.78 -14.99 -15.87
CA LEU A 21 -16.24 -13.62 -15.81
C LEU A 21 -15.89 -13.08 -17.20
N MET A 22 -15.47 -13.94 -18.12
CA MET A 22 -15.15 -13.55 -19.49
C MET A 22 -16.41 -13.18 -20.27
N ALA A 23 -17.53 -13.89 -20.07
CA ALA A 23 -18.83 -13.53 -20.64
C ALA A 23 -19.41 -12.26 -20.02
N ALA A 24 -19.14 -12.02 -18.73
CA ALA A 24 -19.50 -10.79 -18.02
C ALA A 24 -18.60 -9.58 -18.38
N GLY A 25 -17.56 -9.78 -19.21
CA GLY A 25 -16.64 -8.72 -19.64
C GLY A 25 -15.58 -8.31 -18.60
N ILE A 26 -15.40 -9.09 -17.54
CA ILE A 26 -14.39 -8.88 -16.50
C ILE A 26 -13.13 -9.64 -16.91
N ILE A 27 -12.20 -8.93 -17.56
CA ILE A 27 -11.01 -9.52 -18.21
C ILE A 27 -9.76 -8.74 -17.82
N ASP A 28 -8.79 -9.41 -17.20
CA ASP A 28 -7.48 -8.85 -16.89
C ASP A 28 -6.44 -9.26 -17.96
N PRO A 29 -5.70 -8.32 -18.56
CA PRO A 29 -4.65 -8.67 -19.52
C PRO A 29 -3.55 -9.50 -18.86
N THR A 30 -3.08 -10.55 -19.56
CA THR A 30 -2.03 -11.45 -19.05
C THR A 30 -0.77 -10.72 -18.58
N LYS A 31 -0.38 -9.65 -19.30
CA LYS A 31 0.78 -8.84 -18.92
C LYS A 31 0.58 -8.10 -17.60
N VAL A 32 -0.64 -7.67 -17.28
CA VAL A 32 -0.93 -6.97 -16.02
C VAL A 32 -0.77 -7.94 -14.86
N VAL A 33 -1.46 -9.08 -14.91
CA VAL A 33 -1.43 -10.07 -13.81
C VAL A 33 -0.02 -10.60 -13.56
N ARG A 34 0.74 -10.95 -14.62
CA ARG A 34 2.11 -11.49 -14.47
C ARG A 34 3.05 -10.45 -13.85
N CYS A 35 3.03 -9.21 -14.32
CA CYS A 35 3.96 -8.18 -13.85
C CYS A 35 3.61 -7.76 -12.41
N CYS A 36 2.32 -7.71 -12.06
CA CYS A 36 1.88 -7.49 -10.68
C CYS A 36 2.44 -8.57 -9.74
N LEU A 37 2.34 -9.85 -10.12
CA LEU A 37 2.84 -10.95 -9.30
C LEU A 37 4.37 -10.93 -9.18
N GLU A 38 5.08 -10.72 -10.29
CA GLU A 38 6.55 -10.64 -10.31
C GLU A 38 7.06 -9.48 -9.45
N HIS A 39 6.46 -8.30 -9.55
CA HIS A 39 6.83 -7.14 -8.74
C HIS A 39 6.53 -7.36 -7.26
N ALA A 40 5.36 -7.92 -6.93
CA ALA A 40 4.99 -8.23 -5.55
C ALA A 40 5.95 -9.24 -4.92
N ALA A 41 6.27 -10.33 -5.64
CA ALA A 41 7.23 -11.33 -5.19
C ALA A 41 8.63 -10.75 -5.03
N SER A 42 9.06 -9.86 -5.93
CA SER A 42 10.36 -9.18 -5.86
C SER A 42 10.50 -8.36 -4.58
N VAL A 43 9.52 -7.50 -4.28
CA VAL A 43 9.52 -6.68 -3.05
C VAL A 43 9.42 -7.55 -1.80
N ALA A 44 8.52 -8.54 -1.79
CA ALA A 44 8.37 -9.45 -0.66
C ALA A 44 9.67 -10.22 -0.36
N LYS A 45 10.38 -10.66 -1.40
CA LYS A 45 11.68 -11.34 -1.26
C LYS A 45 12.71 -10.47 -0.54
N THR A 46 12.78 -9.18 -0.86
CA THR A 46 13.70 -8.26 -0.17
C THR A 46 13.44 -8.24 1.33
N PHE A 47 12.18 -8.10 1.77
CA PHE A 47 11.86 -8.09 3.20
C PHE A 47 12.07 -9.45 3.89
N ILE A 48 11.70 -10.56 3.24
CA ILE A 48 11.85 -11.91 3.83
C ILE A 48 13.32 -12.27 4.03
N THR A 49 14.21 -11.78 3.17
CA THR A 49 15.66 -12.06 3.24
C THR A 49 16.47 -11.01 3.99
N SER A 50 15.84 -9.94 4.48
CA SER A 50 16.50 -8.91 5.28
C SER A 50 16.37 -9.22 6.77
N ASP A 51 17.49 -9.34 7.49
CA ASP A 51 17.49 -9.60 8.94
C ASP A 51 17.11 -8.36 9.78
N ALA A 52 17.35 -7.16 9.25
CA ALA A 52 17.10 -5.90 9.96
C ALA A 52 16.67 -4.78 9.00
N VAL A 53 15.86 -3.86 9.51
CA VAL A 53 15.47 -2.62 8.84
C VAL A 53 15.86 -1.46 9.75
N VAL A 54 16.73 -0.56 9.26
CA VAL A 54 17.17 0.63 10.00
C VAL A 54 16.33 1.82 9.56
N VAL A 55 15.84 2.59 10.52
CA VAL A 55 15.03 3.79 10.29
C VAL A 55 15.59 4.96 11.10
N ASP A 56 15.50 6.17 10.56
CA ASP A 56 15.87 7.38 11.28
C ASP A 56 14.83 7.70 12.36
N ILE A 57 15.30 8.16 13.52
CA ILE A 57 14.43 8.63 14.60
C ILE A 57 13.91 10.00 14.20
N LYS A 58 12.58 10.18 14.25
CA LYS A 58 11.97 11.49 14.02
C LYS A 58 12.45 12.48 15.07
N GLU A 59 13.11 13.56 14.64
CA GLU A 59 13.50 14.65 15.54
C GLU A 59 12.25 15.27 16.19
N SER A 60 12.31 15.56 17.49
CA SER A 60 11.30 16.38 18.15
C SER A 60 11.42 17.80 17.62
N GLU A 61 10.32 18.41 17.16
CA GLU A 61 10.28 19.84 16.89
C GLU A 61 10.79 20.58 18.12
N GLN A 62 11.88 21.34 17.96
CA GLN A 62 12.33 22.25 19.00
C GLN A 62 11.20 23.24 19.26
N ALA A 63 10.66 23.26 20.48
CA ALA A 63 9.76 24.32 20.90
C ALA A 63 10.46 25.65 20.58
N PRO A 64 9.80 26.60 19.88
CA PRO A 64 10.43 27.86 19.51
C PRO A 64 11.02 28.48 20.76
N ALA A 65 12.33 28.75 20.73
CA ALA A 65 13.03 29.34 21.85
C ALA A 65 12.30 30.61 22.26
N ALA A 66 11.73 30.63 23.48
CA ALA A 66 11.08 31.80 24.02
C ALA A 66 12.11 32.94 24.03
N ASN A 67 11.86 33.97 23.23
CA ASN A 67 12.78 35.08 23.06
C ASN A 67 12.88 35.82 24.42
N PRO A 68 14.06 35.87 25.07
CA PRO A 68 14.20 36.43 26.41
C PRO A 68 13.93 37.95 26.49
N MET A 69 13.73 38.61 25.34
CA MET A 69 13.48 40.05 25.21
C MET A 69 11.99 40.44 25.33
N ALA A 70 11.06 39.51 25.49
CA ALA A 70 9.63 39.84 25.62
C ALA A 70 9.22 40.34 27.03
N GLY A 71 10.16 40.41 27.98
CA GLY A 71 9.89 40.68 29.40
C GLY A 71 10.45 41.97 29.99
N SER A 72 11.17 42.82 29.24
CA SER A 72 11.75 44.06 29.78
C SER A 72 10.92 45.27 29.39
N GLY A 73 9.85 45.51 30.14
CA GLY A 73 9.17 46.80 30.18
C GLY A 73 10.09 47.89 30.73
N TYR A 74 10.49 48.81 29.85
CA TYR A 74 10.92 50.19 30.12
C TYR A 74 10.55 50.93 28.81
N GLY A 75 9.52 51.76 28.75
CA GLY A 75 9.46 53.03 29.46
C GLY A 75 9.95 54.15 28.54
N PHE A 76 9.16 54.49 27.51
CA PHE A 76 8.86 55.80 26.93
C PHE A 76 7.71 55.62 25.93
#